data_AF-A0A1G0LLD4-F1
#
_entry.id   AF-A0A1G0LLD4-F1
#
_cell.length_a   1.000
_cell.length_b   1.000
_cell.length_c   1.000
_cell.angle_alpha   90.00
_cell.angle_beta   90.00
_cell.angle_gamma   90.00
#
_symmetry.space_group_name_H-M   'P 1'
#
loop_
_entity.id
_entity.type
_entity.pdbx_description
1 polymer ?
#
loop_
_entity_poly.entity_id
_entity_poly.type
_entity_poly.pdbx_seq_one_letter_code
_entity_poly.pdbx_strand_id
1 'polypeptide(L)'
;MNITFNHTLVALCCMAGCGTLLASCSNVGYVTPVERYVVSEQIRVPANQSTVGRFNAQIIFMADQIERNVDRKSLENTFIITSFTNLNKLSETTAFGRLVAENLIHELQVRKWKIFEVRLTKDVIINETGEFSLSRDIKKIKDMYKVGGIVTGTYSVANDHVIVNSRVIDINTGLVASSAQSHMPANWFTEALLFNADNLQPMKIVGDTPFSCRDNPVCWNGEQMKQMKTDGTLR
;
A
#
# COMPACT_ATOMS: atom_id res chain seq x y z
N MET A 1 -4.17 21.67 -48.55
CA MET A 1 -2.86 21.01 -48.64
C MET A 1 -3.05 19.61 -48.06
N ASN A 2 -3.41 18.66 -48.93
CA ASN A 2 -3.78 17.29 -48.58
C ASN A 2 -2.62 16.37 -48.97
N ILE A 3 -2.23 15.46 -48.08
CA ILE A 3 -1.47 14.28 -48.47
C ILE A 3 -2.19 13.08 -47.86
N THR A 4 -2.99 12.42 -48.68
CA THR A 4 -3.49 11.05 -48.48
C THR A 4 -2.51 10.10 -49.16
N PHE A 5 -2.04 9.06 -48.46
CA PHE A 5 -1.41 7.90 -49.11
C PHE A 5 -2.28 6.68 -48.88
N ASN A 6 -2.77 6.14 -49.99
CA ASN A 6 -3.70 5.02 -50.08
C ASN A 6 -2.95 3.68 -50.12
N HIS A 7 -3.63 2.66 -49.63
CA HIS A 7 -3.26 1.24 -49.61
C HIS A 7 -2.95 0.64 -51.00
N THR A 8 -2.43 -0.59 -50.95
CA THR A 8 -2.35 -1.66 -51.99
C THR A 8 -1.08 -1.75 -52.84
N LEU A 9 -0.18 -2.62 -52.39
CA LEU A 9 0.72 -3.39 -53.27
C LEU A 9 0.57 -4.86 -52.92
N VAL A 10 -0.40 -5.51 -53.59
CA VAL A 10 -0.48 -6.97 -53.68
C VAL A 10 0.58 -7.39 -54.68
N ALA A 11 1.62 -8.07 -54.20
CA ALA A 11 2.63 -8.66 -55.07
C ALA A 11 2.00 -9.82 -55.86
N LEU A 12 1.82 -9.56 -57.15
CA LEU A 12 1.42 -10.52 -58.18
C LEU A 12 2.56 -11.53 -58.37
N CYS A 13 2.37 -12.79 -57.97
CA CYS A 13 3.30 -13.87 -58.28
C CYS A 13 2.83 -14.56 -59.58
N CYS A 14 3.55 -14.32 -60.67
CA CYS A 14 3.32 -14.91 -61.99
C CYS A 14 3.62 -16.42 -62.00
N MET A 15 2.59 -17.20 -62.36
CA MET A 15 2.54 -18.28 -63.35
C MET A 15 3.69 -19.30 -63.47
N ALA A 16 3.28 -20.57 -63.31
CA ALA A 16 3.62 -21.74 -64.13
C ALA A 16 5.05 -22.33 -64.13
N GLY A 17 5.14 -23.58 -63.66
CA GLY A 17 5.95 -24.63 -64.32
C GLY A 17 7.30 -24.99 -63.69
N CYS A 18 7.36 -26.22 -63.17
CA CYS A 18 8.47 -27.17 -63.26
C CYS A 18 9.88 -26.78 -62.71
N GLY A 19 10.37 -27.58 -61.76
CA GLY A 19 11.80 -27.82 -61.59
C GLY A 19 12.36 -27.37 -60.24
N THR A 20 12.88 -28.35 -59.49
CA THR A 20 13.62 -28.21 -58.24
C THR A 20 14.65 -27.08 -58.22
N LEU A 21 14.54 -26.16 -57.26
CA LEU A 21 15.66 -25.41 -56.70
C LEU A 21 15.35 -25.03 -55.25
N LEU A 22 16.25 -25.45 -54.36
CA LEU A 22 16.28 -25.05 -52.96
C LEU A 22 16.41 -23.52 -52.87
N ALA A 23 15.37 -22.86 -52.34
CA ALA A 23 15.48 -21.49 -51.88
C ALA A 23 15.17 -21.48 -50.38
N SER A 24 16.25 -21.57 -49.60
CA SER A 24 16.29 -21.30 -48.17
C SER A 24 15.80 -19.86 -47.94
N CYS A 25 14.55 -19.67 -47.50
CA CYS A 25 14.16 -18.40 -46.91
C CYS A 25 14.57 -18.41 -45.43
N SER A 26 15.62 -17.65 -45.18
CA SER A 26 16.21 -17.34 -43.88
C SER A 26 15.15 -16.95 -42.86
N ASN A 27 15.28 -17.49 -41.65
CA ASN A 27 14.63 -17.02 -40.44
C ASN A 27 14.78 -15.49 -40.32
N VAL A 28 13.73 -14.74 -40.65
CA VAL A 28 13.50 -13.44 -40.04
C VAL A 28 12.77 -13.74 -38.75
N GLY A 29 13.54 -13.88 -37.67
CA GLY A 29 12.99 -13.84 -36.32
C GLY A 29 12.38 -12.46 -36.11
N TYR A 30 11.07 -12.35 -36.29
CA TYR A 30 10.33 -11.19 -35.82
C TYR A 30 10.48 -11.18 -34.31
N VAL A 31 11.34 -10.29 -33.80
CA VAL A 31 11.33 -9.92 -32.40
C VAL A 31 10.00 -9.19 -32.20
N THR A 32 9.00 -9.91 -31.70
CA THR A 32 7.77 -9.30 -31.24
C THR A 32 8.15 -8.29 -30.16
N PRO A 33 7.69 -7.02 -30.22
CA PRO A 33 7.83 -6.13 -29.09
C PRO A 33 7.21 -6.85 -27.88
N VAL A 34 7.91 -6.87 -26.75
CA VAL A 34 7.40 -7.47 -25.51
C VAL A 34 6.11 -6.72 -25.17
N GLU A 35 4.97 -7.31 -25.53
CA GLU A 35 3.67 -6.71 -25.31
C GLU A 35 3.47 -6.65 -23.80
N ARG A 36 3.41 -5.44 -23.25
CA ARG A 36 3.15 -5.26 -21.82
C ARG A 36 1.75 -5.77 -21.55
N TYR A 37 1.65 -6.91 -20.87
CA TYR A 37 0.37 -7.45 -20.43
C TYR A 37 -0.24 -6.50 -19.38
N VAL A 38 -1.18 -5.65 -19.83
CA VAL A 38 -1.96 -4.80 -18.95
C VAL A 38 -3.17 -5.59 -18.49
N VAL A 39 -3.24 -5.92 -17.20
CA VAL A 39 -4.45 -6.50 -16.61
C VAL A 39 -5.60 -5.51 -16.79
N SER A 40 -6.59 -5.86 -17.60
CA SER A 40 -7.70 -4.97 -17.98
C SER A 40 -8.82 -4.87 -16.93
N GLU A 41 -8.82 -5.73 -15.92
CA GLU A 41 -9.82 -5.72 -14.85
C GLU A 41 -9.60 -4.52 -13.91
N GLN A 42 -10.66 -3.78 -13.59
CA GLN A 42 -10.57 -2.67 -12.64
C GLN A 42 -10.39 -3.20 -11.21
N ILE A 43 -9.44 -2.62 -10.46
CA ILE A 43 -9.40 -2.83 -9.01
C ILE A 43 -10.64 -2.14 -8.42
N ARG A 44 -11.41 -2.88 -7.63
CA ARG A 44 -12.61 -2.36 -6.97
C ARG A 44 -12.28 -1.91 -5.56
N VAL A 45 -12.73 -0.72 -5.20
CA VAL A 45 -12.71 -0.27 -3.79
C VAL A 45 -13.83 -1.00 -3.06
N PRO A 46 -13.54 -1.74 -1.96
CA PRO A 46 -14.59 -2.36 -1.15
C PRO A 46 -15.60 -1.31 -0.65
N ALA A 47 -16.90 -1.59 -0.78
CA ALA A 47 -17.92 -0.68 -0.29
C ALA A 47 -17.99 -0.72 1.23
N ASN A 48 -17.95 0.45 1.89
CA ASN A 48 -18.16 0.56 3.33
C ASN A 48 -18.99 1.81 3.66
N GLN A 49 -19.88 1.67 4.64
CA GLN A 49 -20.80 2.73 5.05
C GLN A 49 -20.16 3.71 6.05
N SER A 50 -19.16 3.28 6.82
CA SER A 50 -18.48 4.15 7.78
C SER A 50 -17.32 4.93 7.14
N THR A 51 -17.06 6.15 7.64
CA THR A 51 -15.93 6.99 7.19
C THR A 51 -14.59 6.26 7.34
N VAL A 52 -14.36 5.61 8.49
CA VAL A 52 -13.15 4.84 8.76
C VAL A 52 -13.06 3.61 7.85
N GLY A 53 -14.18 2.95 7.58
CA GLY A 53 -14.23 1.82 6.67
C GLY A 53 -13.90 2.21 5.22
N ARG A 54 -14.34 3.40 4.77
CA ARG A 54 -13.95 3.94 3.46
C ARG A 54 -12.47 4.25 3.40
N PHE A 55 -11.88 4.79 4.47
CA PHE A 55 -10.44 4.98 4.55
C PHE A 55 -9.69 3.65 4.41
N ASN A 56 -10.09 2.61 5.15
CA ASN A 56 -9.48 1.29 5.02
C ASN A 56 -9.64 0.70 3.61
N ALA A 57 -10.82 0.84 2.99
CA ALA A 57 -11.06 0.39 1.61
C ALA A 57 -10.12 1.06 0.60
N GLN A 58 -9.75 2.33 0.83
CA GLN A 58 -8.76 3.03 0.00
C GLN A 58 -7.34 2.50 0.20
N ILE A 59 -6.98 2.04 1.40
CA ILE A 59 -5.69 1.37 1.62
C ILE A 59 -5.64 -0.01 0.94
N ILE A 60 -6.72 -0.80 1.03
CA ILE A 60 -6.86 -2.07 0.31
C ILE A 60 -6.65 -1.85 -1.20
N PHE A 61 -7.32 -0.83 -1.75
CA PHE A 61 -7.19 -0.45 -3.15
C PHE A 61 -5.74 -0.11 -3.54
N MET A 62 -5.03 0.66 -2.71
CA MET A 62 -3.61 0.94 -2.95
C MET A 62 -2.74 -0.31 -2.91
N ALA A 63 -2.98 -1.22 -1.96
CA ALA A 63 -2.23 -2.46 -1.85
C ALA A 63 -2.44 -3.35 -3.09
N ASP A 64 -3.67 -3.43 -3.60
CA ASP A 64 -3.97 -4.16 -4.85
C ASP A 64 -3.23 -3.54 -6.04
N GLN A 65 -3.20 -2.21 -6.15
CA GLN A 65 -2.43 -1.53 -7.20
C GLN A 65 -0.93 -1.84 -7.10
N ILE A 66 -0.38 -1.87 -5.88
CA ILE A 66 1.02 -2.20 -5.65
C ILE A 66 1.32 -3.65 -6.10
N GLU A 67 0.50 -4.60 -5.67
CA GLU A 67 0.67 -6.03 -5.98
C GLU A 67 0.53 -6.32 -7.47
N ARG A 68 -0.41 -5.66 -8.15
CA ARG A 68 -0.60 -5.86 -9.60
C ARG A 68 0.56 -5.35 -10.44
N ASN A 69 1.23 -4.30 -9.98
CA ASN A 69 2.28 -3.63 -10.75
C ASN A 69 3.69 -4.16 -10.46
N VAL A 70 3.88 -4.95 -9.39
CA VAL A 70 5.20 -5.50 -9.02
C VAL A 70 5.48 -6.82 -9.73
N ASP A 71 6.74 -7.07 -10.10
CA ASP A 71 7.16 -8.41 -10.55
C ASP A 71 7.05 -9.40 -9.39
N ARG A 72 6.38 -10.53 -9.64
CA ARG A 72 6.19 -11.60 -8.66
C ARG A 72 7.51 -12.17 -8.14
N LYS A 73 8.58 -12.12 -8.93
CA LYS A 73 9.93 -12.51 -8.49
C LYS A 73 10.47 -11.59 -7.39
N SER A 74 10.12 -10.30 -7.43
CA SER A 74 10.55 -9.32 -6.44
C SER A 74 9.89 -9.54 -5.08
N LEU A 75 8.77 -10.26 -4.98
CA LEU A 75 8.09 -10.58 -3.72
C LEU A 75 8.89 -11.50 -2.80
N GLU A 76 9.91 -12.19 -3.31
CA GLU A 76 10.82 -12.99 -2.49
C GLU A 76 11.74 -12.14 -1.60
N ASN A 77 11.95 -10.88 -1.99
CA ASN A 77 12.78 -9.91 -1.27
C ASN A 77 12.04 -9.33 -0.07
N THR A 78 12.83 -8.78 0.85
CA THR A 78 12.32 -8.01 1.98
C THR A 78 12.11 -6.55 1.57
N PHE A 79 10.99 -5.95 1.98
CA PHE A 79 10.66 -4.56 1.72
C PHE A 79 10.61 -3.75 3.00
N ILE A 80 11.03 -2.49 2.91
CA ILE A 80 10.88 -1.51 3.99
C ILE A 80 9.73 -0.57 3.63
N ILE A 81 8.84 -0.28 4.57
CA ILE A 81 7.83 0.77 4.39
C ILE A 81 8.20 1.99 5.23
N THR A 82 8.17 3.15 4.59
CA THR A 82 8.44 4.44 5.25
C THR A 82 7.14 5.18 5.53
N SER A 83 7.16 6.05 6.54
CA SER A 83 6.05 6.97 6.79
C SER A 83 5.81 7.85 5.57
N PHE A 84 4.55 8.08 5.21
CA PHE A 84 4.21 8.93 4.08
C PHE A 84 4.43 10.39 4.44
N THR A 85 5.04 11.17 3.55
CA THR A 85 5.43 12.56 3.80
C THR A 85 4.53 13.55 3.08
N ASN A 86 4.49 14.79 3.54
CA ASN A 86 3.74 15.83 2.84
C ASN A 86 4.43 16.15 1.50
N LEU A 87 3.70 16.11 0.38
CA LEU A 87 4.26 16.38 -0.95
C LEU A 87 4.91 17.76 -1.07
N ASN A 88 4.36 18.77 -0.39
CA ASN A 88 4.90 20.13 -0.38
C ASN A 88 6.05 20.31 0.62
N LYS A 89 6.18 19.39 1.58
CA LYS A 89 7.18 19.43 2.66
C LYS A 89 7.69 18.01 2.95
N LEU A 90 8.61 17.54 2.12
CA LEU A 90 9.09 16.15 2.15
C LEU A 90 9.81 15.74 3.45
N SER A 91 10.24 16.72 4.26
CA SER A 91 10.85 16.49 5.58
C SER A 91 9.83 16.26 6.70
N GLU A 92 8.53 16.44 6.44
CA GLU A 92 7.48 16.41 7.46
C GLU A 92 6.47 15.28 7.20
N THR A 93 5.98 14.67 8.28
CA THR A 93 4.91 13.66 8.27
C THR A 93 3.91 13.95 9.39
N THR A 94 2.63 13.66 9.16
CA THR A 94 1.54 13.83 10.12
C THR A 94 1.07 12.48 10.67
N ALA A 95 0.13 12.47 11.62
CA ALA A 95 -0.48 11.21 12.05
C ALA A 95 -1.19 10.50 10.90
N PHE A 96 -1.73 11.25 9.94
CA PHE A 96 -2.28 10.69 8.70
C PHE A 96 -1.24 9.89 7.92
N GLY A 97 -0.09 10.50 7.61
CA GLY A 97 0.96 9.84 6.83
C GLY A 97 1.56 8.61 7.53
N ARG A 98 1.64 8.65 8.87
CA ARG A 98 2.01 7.47 9.68
C ARG A 98 0.95 6.39 9.63
N LEU A 99 -0.33 6.73 9.84
CA LEU A 99 -1.43 5.77 9.84
C LEU A 99 -1.61 5.09 8.48
N VAL A 100 -1.43 5.82 7.38
CA VAL A 100 -1.43 5.25 6.02
C VAL A 100 -0.33 4.20 5.90
N ALA A 101 0.89 4.48 6.37
CA ALA A 101 1.99 3.52 6.34
C ALA A 101 1.66 2.25 7.16
N GLU A 102 1.16 2.40 8.38
CA GLU A 102 0.80 1.26 9.25
C GLU A 102 -0.29 0.37 8.61
N ASN A 103 -1.35 0.97 8.05
CA ASN A 103 -2.39 0.19 7.37
C ASN A 103 -1.86 -0.45 6.09
N LEU A 104 -0.96 0.21 5.36
CA LEU A 104 -0.37 -0.38 4.16
C LEU A 104 0.55 -1.56 4.50
N ILE A 105 1.30 -1.49 5.62
CA ILE A 105 2.04 -2.64 6.15
C ILE A 105 1.08 -3.81 6.38
N HIS A 106 -0.05 -3.58 7.05
CA HIS A 106 -1.07 -4.61 7.27
C HIS A 106 -1.55 -5.23 5.95
N GLU A 107 -1.98 -4.41 5.00
CA GLU A 107 -2.53 -4.89 3.73
C GLU A 107 -1.50 -5.66 2.88
N LEU A 108 -0.25 -5.21 2.85
CA LEU A 108 0.81 -5.93 2.14
C LEU A 108 1.21 -7.24 2.87
N GLN A 109 1.16 -7.28 4.20
CA GLN A 109 1.33 -8.52 4.98
C GLN A 109 0.23 -9.55 4.69
N VAL A 110 -1.03 -9.12 4.59
CA VAL A 110 -2.15 -9.99 4.17
C VAL A 110 -1.86 -10.63 2.81
N ARG A 111 -1.23 -9.87 1.90
CA ARG A 111 -0.78 -10.29 0.56
C ARG A 111 0.59 -10.99 0.55
N LYS A 112 1.10 -11.39 1.72
CA LYS A 112 2.34 -12.17 1.89
C LYS A 112 3.63 -11.46 1.49
N TRP A 113 3.64 -10.12 1.47
CA TRP A 113 4.88 -9.37 1.34
C TRP A 113 5.75 -9.58 2.58
N LYS A 114 7.07 -9.70 2.39
CA LYS A 114 8.02 -9.68 3.51
C LYS A 114 8.32 -8.23 3.85
N ILE A 115 7.78 -7.73 4.96
CA ILE A 115 8.01 -6.36 5.41
C ILE A 115 8.98 -6.37 6.59
N PHE A 116 10.03 -5.56 6.51
CA PHE A 116 10.96 -5.31 7.61
C PHE A 116 10.60 -4.01 8.31
N GLU A 117 10.32 -4.11 9.61
CA GLU A 117 10.04 -2.96 10.45
C GLU A 117 11.36 -2.32 10.92
N VAL A 118 11.72 -1.20 10.29
CA VAL A 118 12.98 -0.48 10.57
C VAL A 118 13.01 0.08 11.99
N ARG A 119 11.86 0.29 12.63
CA ARG A 119 11.82 0.74 14.04
C ARG A 119 12.32 -0.34 15.01
N LEU A 120 12.27 -1.63 14.64
CA LEU A 120 12.82 -2.74 15.43
C LEU A 120 14.35 -2.77 15.40
N THR A 121 15.01 -2.12 14.43
CA THR A 121 16.48 -2.04 14.39
C THR A 121 17.07 -1.14 15.49
N LYS A 122 16.23 -0.59 16.37
CA LYS A 122 16.69 -0.05 17.67
C LYS A 122 17.27 -1.13 18.58
N ASP A 123 17.07 -2.41 18.29
CA ASP A 123 17.65 -3.50 19.06
C ASP A 123 19.01 -3.91 18.49
N VAL A 124 20.04 -3.21 18.98
CA VAL A 124 21.34 -3.79 19.34
C VAL A 124 22.00 -4.73 18.30
N ILE A 125 22.97 -4.22 17.54
CA ILE A 125 24.01 -5.10 16.98
C ILE A 125 24.98 -5.42 18.12
N ILE A 126 25.04 -6.70 18.51
CA ILE A 126 26.05 -7.24 19.43
C ILE A 126 27.30 -7.49 18.59
N ASN A 127 28.35 -6.70 18.77
CA ASN A 127 29.67 -7.01 18.21
C ASN A 127 30.22 -8.29 18.87
N GLU A 128 31.21 -8.96 18.26
CA GLU A 128 31.90 -10.11 18.86
C GLU A 128 32.54 -9.80 20.23
N THR A 129 32.70 -8.50 20.55
CA THR A 129 33.17 -7.95 21.83
C THR A 129 32.05 -7.64 22.85
N GLY A 130 30.78 -7.86 22.51
CA GLY A 130 29.63 -7.59 23.39
C GLY A 130 29.18 -6.12 23.43
N GLU A 131 29.73 -5.25 22.60
CA GLU A 131 29.37 -3.82 22.57
C GLU A 131 28.14 -3.55 21.70
N PHE A 132 27.25 -2.72 22.24
CA PHE A 132 25.99 -2.29 21.63
C PHE A 132 26.24 -1.18 20.61
N SER A 133 26.12 -1.45 19.31
CA SER A 133 26.22 -0.40 18.27
C SER A 133 24.89 -0.14 17.57
N LEU A 134 24.54 1.15 17.42
CA LEU A 134 23.30 1.61 16.80
C LEU A 134 23.44 1.61 15.27
N SER A 135 22.79 0.68 14.58
CA SER A 135 22.87 0.59 13.12
C SER A 135 21.81 1.45 12.44
N ARG A 136 22.17 2.70 12.13
CA ARG A 136 21.41 3.59 11.23
C ARG A 136 21.89 3.52 9.78
N ASP A 137 22.85 2.63 9.48
CA ASP A 137 23.40 2.51 8.13
C ASP A 137 22.52 1.59 7.28
N ILE A 138 21.79 2.17 6.33
CA ILE A 138 20.94 1.47 5.37
C ILE A 138 21.74 0.40 4.61
N LYS A 139 23.06 0.58 4.39
CA LYS A 139 23.91 -0.45 3.76
C LYS A 139 24.03 -1.70 4.62
N LYS A 140 24.22 -1.54 5.93
CA LYS A 140 24.28 -2.66 6.88
C LYS A 140 22.94 -3.39 6.98
N ILE A 141 21.82 -2.66 6.95
CA ILE A 141 20.46 -3.25 6.99
C ILE A 141 20.19 -4.04 5.71
N LYS A 142 20.60 -3.52 4.55
CA LYS A 142 20.43 -4.17 3.25
C LYS A 142 21.08 -5.55 3.21
N ASP A 143 22.33 -5.65 3.65
CA ASP A 143 23.11 -6.88 3.57
C ASP A 143 22.65 -7.93 4.60
N MET A 144 22.25 -7.50 5.81
CA MET A 144 21.76 -8.41 6.85
C MET A 144 20.36 -8.97 6.57
N TYR A 145 19.44 -8.16 6.05
CA TYR A 145 18.02 -8.52 5.93
C TYR A 145 17.53 -8.76 4.50
N LYS A 146 18.45 -8.77 3.52
CA LYS A 146 18.15 -8.93 2.08
C LYS A 146 17.05 -7.97 1.62
N VAL A 147 17.20 -6.70 1.98
CA VAL A 147 16.25 -5.66 1.57
C VAL A 147 16.38 -5.46 0.06
N GLY A 148 15.32 -5.76 -0.68
CA GLY A 148 15.27 -5.60 -2.14
C GLY A 148 14.52 -4.35 -2.58
N GLY A 149 13.64 -3.80 -1.74
CA GLY A 149 12.90 -2.60 -2.09
C GLY A 149 12.41 -1.76 -0.92
N ILE A 150 12.04 -0.53 -1.24
CA ILE A 150 11.49 0.45 -0.29
C ILE A 150 10.14 0.93 -0.83
N VAL A 151 9.11 0.80 0.00
CA VAL A 151 7.81 1.42 -0.21
C VAL A 151 7.83 2.80 0.46
N THR A 152 7.62 3.82 -0.34
CA THR A 152 7.53 5.20 0.14
C THR A 152 6.34 5.89 -0.51
N GLY A 153 5.96 7.03 0.03
CA GLY A 153 4.82 7.75 -0.51
C GLY A 153 4.71 9.16 0.01
N THR A 154 3.90 9.93 -0.70
CA THR A 154 3.57 11.31 -0.38
C THR A 154 2.07 11.49 -0.30
N TYR A 155 1.63 12.44 0.51
CA TYR A 155 0.25 12.88 0.51
C TYR A 155 0.18 14.39 0.29
N SER A 156 -0.88 14.83 -0.38
CA SER A 156 -1.18 16.25 -0.58
C SER A 156 -2.65 16.51 -0.29
N VAL A 157 -2.93 17.63 0.37
CA VAL A 157 -4.30 18.08 0.63
C VAL A 157 -4.70 19.05 -0.48
N ALA A 158 -5.81 18.78 -1.14
CA ALA A 158 -6.36 19.59 -2.23
C ALA A 158 -7.87 19.74 -2.02
N ASN A 159 -8.30 20.97 -1.71
CA ASN A 159 -9.70 21.31 -1.40
C ASN A 159 -10.33 20.34 -0.39
N ASP A 160 -11.26 19.51 -0.87
CA ASP A 160 -12.07 18.53 -0.15
C ASP A 160 -11.50 17.10 -0.25
N HIS A 161 -10.26 16.94 -0.70
CA HIS A 161 -9.61 15.64 -0.88
C HIS A 161 -8.17 15.60 -0.38
N VAL A 162 -7.74 14.41 0.00
CA VAL A 162 -6.36 14.04 0.30
C VAL A 162 -5.93 13.02 -0.75
N ILE A 163 -4.93 13.40 -1.54
CA ILE A 163 -4.36 12.53 -2.56
C ILE A 163 -3.14 11.85 -1.97
N VAL A 164 -3.10 10.54 -2.05
CA VAL A 164 -2.00 9.72 -1.53
C VAL A 164 -1.35 9.00 -2.71
N ASN A 165 -0.03 9.16 -2.85
CA ASN A 165 0.78 8.47 -3.85
C ASN A 165 1.77 7.55 -3.14
N SER A 166 1.93 6.33 -3.65
CA SER A 166 2.92 5.37 -3.18
C SER A 166 3.76 4.83 -4.33
N ARG A 167 5.01 4.51 -4.04
CA ARG A 167 5.98 3.91 -4.97
C ARG A 167 6.77 2.83 -4.25
N VAL A 168 6.95 1.71 -4.93
CA VAL A 168 7.92 0.68 -4.58
C VAL A 168 9.17 0.93 -5.41
N ILE A 169 10.29 1.19 -4.73
CA ILE A 169 11.57 1.49 -5.35
C ILE A 169 12.49 0.30 -5.12
N ASP A 170 13.07 -0.24 -6.19
CA ASP A 170 14.11 -1.26 -6.08
C ASP A 170 15.41 -0.60 -5.57
N ILE A 171 15.96 -1.11 -4.47
CA ILE A 171 17.11 -0.47 -3.80
C ILE A 171 18.44 -0.70 -4.54
N ASN A 172 18.49 -1.67 -5.46
CA ASN A 172 19.69 -1.98 -6.24
C ASN A 172 19.80 -1.08 -7.47
N THR A 173 18.66 -0.81 -8.12
CA THR A 173 18.58 -0.09 -9.40
C THR A 173 18.07 1.34 -9.26
N GLY A 174 17.38 1.67 -8.16
CA GLY A 174 16.70 2.95 -7.95
C GLY A 174 15.44 3.13 -8.81
N LEU A 175 15.04 2.11 -9.56
CA LEU A 175 13.87 2.16 -10.43
C LEU A 175 12.58 1.99 -9.62
N VAL A 176 11.50 2.65 -10.08
CA VAL A 176 10.16 2.43 -9.54
C VAL A 176 9.64 1.11 -10.08
N ALA A 177 9.59 0.09 -9.23
CA ALA A 177 9.11 -1.25 -9.55
C ALA A 177 7.58 -1.32 -9.56
N SER A 178 6.90 -0.50 -8.77
CA SER A 178 5.44 -0.47 -8.68
C SER A 178 4.96 0.87 -8.11
N SER A 179 3.71 1.25 -8.36
CA SER A 179 3.12 2.48 -7.83
C SER A 179 1.62 2.32 -7.57
N ALA A 180 1.11 3.10 -6.63
CA ALA A 180 -0.31 3.20 -6.32
C ALA A 180 -0.73 4.65 -6.02
N GLN A 181 -2.00 4.94 -6.21
CA GLN A 181 -2.59 6.24 -5.92
C GLN A 181 -4.00 6.07 -5.41
N SER A 182 -4.34 6.81 -4.35
CA SER A 182 -5.70 6.88 -3.83
C SER A 182 -6.10 8.33 -3.57
N HIS A 183 -7.41 8.57 -3.64
CA HIS A 183 -8.06 9.84 -3.34
C HIS A 183 -9.05 9.61 -2.21
N MET A 184 -8.85 10.31 -1.11
CA MET A 184 -9.68 10.19 0.10
C MET A 184 -10.39 11.52 0.34
N PRO A 185 -11.69 11.55 0.67
CA PRO A 185 -12.36 12.80 1.00
C PRO A 185 -11.78 13.37 2.29
N ALA A 186 -11.50 14.67 2.30
CA ALA A 186 -11.20 15.44 3.50
C ALA A 186 -12.48 15.52 4.33
N ASN A 187 -12.48 14.78 5.44
CA ASN A 187 -13.56 14.73 6.41
C ASN A 187 -12.97 14.81 7.83
N TRP A 188 -13.84 14.85 8.83
CA TRP A 188 -13.45 14.96 10.24
C TRP A 188 -12.34 13.97 10.66
N PHE A 189 -12.33 12.74 10.12
CA PHE A 189 -11.34 11.72 10.47
C PHE A 189 -9.98 12.02 9.84
N THR A 190 -9.94 12.27 8.53
CA THR A 190 -8.68 12.59 7.84
C THR A 190 -8.13 13.94 8.28
N GLU A 191 -8.98 14.94 8.52
CA GLU A 191 -8.58 16.26 8.99
C GLU A 191 -8.01 16.21 10.41
N ALA A 192 -8.62 15.42 11.31
CA ALA A 192 -8.09 15.23 12.64
C ALA A 192 -6.68 14.63 12.61
N LEU A 193 -6.41 13.69 11.70
CA LEU A 193 -5.10 13.07 11.54
C LEU A 193 -4.06 13.98 10.83
N LEU A 194 -4.52 14.90 10.00
CA LEU A 194 -3.67 15.85 9.28
C LEU A 194 -3.25 17.03 10.16
N PHE A 195 -4.16 17.57 10.96
CA PHE A 195 -3.96 18.85 11.67
C PHE A 195 -4.01 18.76 13.20
N ASN A 196 -4.68 17.74 13.76
CA ASN A 196 -5.00 17.68 15.19
C ASN A 196 -4.51 16.40 15.88
N ALA A 197 -3.42 15.81 15.39
CA ALA A 197 -2.89 14.55 15.90
C ALA A 197 -2.67 14.54 17.42
N ASP A 198 -2.22 15.67 17.98
CA ASP A 198 -1.92 15.81 19.41
C ASP A 198 -3.18 16.04 20.27
N ASN A 199 -4.32 16.34 19.64
CA ASN A 199 -5.63 16.59 20.26
C ASN A 199 -6.62 15.44 20.07
N LEU A 200 -6.19 14.33 19.47
CA LEU A 200 -7.00 13.11 19.42
C LEU A 200 -7.26 12.66 20.86
N GLN A 201 -8.50 12.80 21.31
CA GLN A 201 -8.90 12.36 22.63
C GLN A 201 -8.49 10.89 22.76
N PRO A 202 -7.69 10.52 23.78
CA PRO A 202 -7.37 9.12 24.01
C PRO A 202 -8.69 8.36 24.03
N MET A 203 -8.76 7.27 23.26
CA MET A 203 -9.95 6.43 23.23
C MET A 203 -10.27 6.09 24.67
N LYS A 204 -11.39 6.62 25.20
CA LYS A 204 -11.90 6.19 26.49
C LYS A 204 -12.27 4.74 26.26
N ILE A 205 -11.36 3.83 26.63
CA ILE A 205 -11.65 2.40 26.62
C ILE A 205 -12.79 2.28 27.59
N VAL A 206 -13.99 2.15 27.02
CA VAL A 206 -15.17 1.77 27.77
C VAL A 206 -14.91 0.32 28.12
N GLY A 207 -14.14 0.12 29.19
CA GLY A 207 -14.04 -1.15 29.90
C GLY A 207 -15.34 -1.40 30.65
N ASP A 208 -16.46 -1.28 29.95
CA ASP A 208 -17.74 -1.72 30.46
C ASP A 208 -17.85 -3.16 29.99
N THR A 209 -17.25 -4.03 30.81
CA THR A 209 -17.85 -5.34 31.01
C THR A 209 -19.36 -5.16 31.27
N PRO A 210 -20.20 -6.19 31.10
CA PRO A 210 -21.65 -6.10 31.31
C PRO A 210 -22.11 -5.63 32.71
N PHE A 211 -21.16 -5.30 33.60
CA PHE A 211 -21.35 -4.93 35.00
C PHE A 211 -21.12 -3.45 35.30
N SER A 212 -20.86 -2.62 34.29
CA SER A 212 -20.60 -1.19 34.50
C SER A 212 -21.89 -0.38 34.54
N CYS A 213 -22.64 -0.55 35.64
CA CYS A 213 -23.67 0.41 36.03
C CYS A 213 -23.01 1.54 36.82
N ARG A 214 -22.49 2.56 36.14
CA ARG A 214 -21.95 3.73 36.84
C ARG A 214 -22.92 4.90 36.90
N ASP A 215 -23.83 5.03 35.92
CA ASP A 215 -24.62 6.25 35.74
C ASP A 215 -26.13 6.04 35.63
N ASN A 216 -26.65 4.81 35.80
CA ASN A 216 -28.10 4.53 35.68
C ASN A 216 -28.60 3.72 36.89
N PRO A 217 -29.63 4.18 37.65
CA PRO A 217 -30.12 3.49 38.84
C PRO A 217 -30.84 2.17 38.56
N VAL A 218 -30.99 1.76 37.29
CA VAL A 218 -31.62 0.51 36.88
C VAL A 218 -30.67 -0.30 36.01
N CYS A 219 -30.35 -1.51 36.47
CA CYS A 219 -29.38 -2.42 35.87
C CYS A 219 -30.06 -3.71 35.39
N TRP A 220 -29.69 -4.15 34.19
CA TRP A 220 -30.14 -5.44 33.65
C TRP A 220 -29.18 -6.55 34.09
N ASN A 221 -29.67 -7.58 34.78
CA ASN A 221 -28.83 -8.68 35.28
C ASN A 221 -28.83 -9.94 34.39
N GLY A 222 -29.40 -9.86 33.18
CA GLY A 222 -29.58 -10.99 32.28
C GLY A 222 -30.97 -11.63 32.35
N GLU A 223 -31.74 -11.37 33.41
CA GLU A 223 -33.10 -11.90 33.58
C GLU A 223 -34.14 -10.78 33.76
N GLN A 224 -33.84 -9.73 34.53
CA GLN A 224 -34.77 -8.63 34.86
C GLN A 224 -34.04 -7.30 35.14
N MET A 225 -34.80 -6.20 35.10
CA MET A 225 -34.34 -4.87 35.54
C MET A 225 -34.37 -4.76 37.08
N LYS A 226 -33.23 -4.51 37.71
CA LYS A 226 -33.11 -4.33 39.16
C LYS A 226 -32.57 -2.94 39.52
N GLN A 227 -33.14 -2.34 40.57
CA GLN A 227 -32.68 -1.06 41.10
C GLN A 227 -31.52 -1.27 42.08
N MET A 228 -30.44 -0.49 41.92
CA MET A 228 -29.34 -0.47 42.89
C MET A 228 -29.77 0.28 44.16
N LYS A 229 -29.45 -0.28 45.32
CA LYS A 229 -29.53 0.46 46.60
C LYS A 229 -28.41 1.51 46.64
N THR A 230 -28.61 2.55 47.43
CA THR A 230 -27.62 3.61 47.70
C THR A 230 -26.33 3.10 48.37
N ASP A 231 -26.30 1.85 48.84
CA ASP A 231 -25.12 1.17 49.40
C ASP A 231 -24.34 0.32 48.37
N GLY A 232 -24.76 0.31 47.10
CA GLY A 232 -24.10 -0.44 46.03
C GLY A 232 -24.50 -1.92 45.92
N THR A 233 -25.46 -2.40 46.71
CA THR A 233 -25.98 -3.78 46.59
C THR A 233 -27.25 -3.87 45.73
N LEU A 234 -27.40 -4.97 44.98
CA LEU A 234 -28.57 -5.23 44.14
C LEU A 234 -29.79 -5.65 44.99
N ARG A 235 -30.99 -5.14 44.67
CA ARG A 235 -32.27 -5.70 45.15
C ARG A 235 -32.70 -6.87 44.29
#